data_AF-A0AAW6PK22-F1
#
_entry.id   AF-A0AAW6PK22-F1
#
_cell.length_a   1.000
_cell.length_b   1.000
_cell.length_c   1.000
_cell.angle_alpha   90.00
_cell.angle_beta   90.00
_cell.angle_gamma   90.00
#
_symmetry.space_group_name_H-M   'P 1'
#
loop_
_entity.id
_entity.type
_entity.pdbx_description
1 polymer ?
#
loop_
_entity_poly.entity_id
_entity_poly.type
_entity_poly.pdbx_seq_one_letter_code
_entity_poly.pdbx_strand_id
1 'polypeptide(L)'
;SAPYEHAAQGDDVYQDAGEISLGIKSAVDATGAAFENLQLGGDASVKVTDTVDEVVAKLTASQSVTEGGEITYTITLTNKDGLPINNHAELYFKLTDGTTVIVPANSTTGSATATAPDNVYVGANEPVVNAIDAVSGADAWKFENLTLDKTEVKTQVTDEPGTPGNEGDIVKVTITADQVSVNEATEPTFTITLNKALDKPFTVTLSTGATLVFAAGETTKSYAAPAQGEDVFKDE
;
A
#
# COMPACT_ATOMS: atom_id res chain seq x y z
N SER A 1 0.04 -45.97 44.26
CA SER A 1 -1.02 -45.01 43.91
C SER A 1 -1.17 -45.00 42.40
N ALA A 2 -2.38 -44.82 41.87
CA ALA A 2 -2.55 -44.43 40.47
C ALA A 2 -2.39 -42.91 40.39
N PRO A 3 -1.51 -42.37 39.54
CA PRO A 3 -1.40 -40.93 39.36
C PRO A 3 -2.68 -40.38 38.71
N TYR A 4 -3.08 -39.17 39.11
CA TYR A 4 -4.02 -38.37 38.34
C TYR A 4 -3.25 -37.73 37.18
N GLU A 5 -3.79 -37.84 35.96
CA GLU A 5 -3.24 -37.21 34.77
C GLU A 5 -4.29 -36.24 34.19
N HIS A 6 -3.86 -35.00 33.93
CA HIS A 6 -4.61 -34.02 33.15
C HIS A 6 -4.03 -33.99 31.74
N ALA A 7 -4.86 -33.85 30.71
CA ALA A 7 -4.35 -33.68 29.35
C ALA A 7 -3.50 -32.41 29.28
N ALA A 8 -2.36 -32.46 28.60
CA ALA A 8 -1.59 -31.26 28.34
C ALA A 8 -2.43 -30.26 27.54
N GLN A 9 -2.30 -28.97 27.88
CA GLN A 9 -2.79 -27.91 27.02
C GLN A 9 -2.09 -28.00 25.65
N GLY A 10 -2.83 -27.69 24.58
CA GLY A 10 -2.26 -27.65 23.23
C GLY A 10 -1.24 -26.53 23.10
N ASP A 11 -0.44 -26.59 22.04
CA ASP A 11 0.53 -25.55 21.69
C ASP A 11 -0.03 -24.77 20.50
N ASP A 12 -0.06 -23.43 20.60
CA ASP A 12 -0.48 -22.57 19.51
C ASP A 12 0.37 -21.28 19.45
N VAL A 13 -0.18 -20.17 18.97
CA VAL A 13 0.57 -18.90 18.83
C VAL A 13 -0.05 -17.78 19.65
N TYR A 14 -1.01 -18.13 20.51
CA TYR A 14 -1.87 -17.23 21.24
C TYR A 14 -1.64 -17.36 22.74
N GLN A 15 -1.67 -16.20 23.40
CA GLN A 15 -1.53 -16.12 24.84
C GLN A 15 -2.67 -16.86 25.55
N ASP A 16 -2.38 -18.01 26.16
CA ASP A 16 -3.38 -18.89 26.74
C ASP A 16 -2.99 -19.56 28.08
N ALA A 17 -2.00 -18.99 28.79
CA ALA A 17 -1.60 -19.43 30.14
C ALA A 17 -2.78 -19.74 31.09
N GLY A 18 -2.63 -20.78 31.92
CA GLY A 18 -3.71 -21.31 32.76
C GLY A 18 -3.30 -21.74 34.17
N GLU A 19 -4.27 -22.28 34.91
CA GLU A 19 -4.04 -22.93 36.22
C GLU A 19 -4.96 -24.15 36.35
N ILE A 20 -4.39 -25.28 36.77
CA ILE A 20 -5.13 -26.50 37.09
C ILE A 20 -5.21 -26.59 38.61
N SER A 21 -6.43 -26.66 39.15
CA SER A 21 -6.69 -26.85 40.59
C SER A 21 -7.41 -28.17 40.84
N LEU A 22 -6.94 -28.92 41.84
CA LEU A 22 -7.51 -30.20 42.24
C LEU A 22 -7.69 -30.27 43.76
N GLY A 23 -8.93 -30.56 44.18
CA GLY A 23 -9.31 -30.69 45.58
C GLY A 23 -9.79 -32.10 45.94
N ILE A 24 -9.74 -32.42 47.23
CA ILE A 24 -10.29 -33.68 47.76
C ILE A 24 -11.72 -33.41 48.21
N LYS A 25 -12.70 -34.07 47.57
CA LYS A 25 -14.14 -33.87 47.88
C LYS A 25 -14.64 -34.71 49.05
N SER A 26 -14.11 -35.92 49.21
CA SER A 26 -14.50 -36.87 50.26
C SER A 26 -13.42 -37.93 50.45
N ALA A 27 -13.36 -38.51 51.65
CA ALA A 27 -12.53 -39.69 51.93
C ALA A 27 -13.32 -40.67 52.81
N VAL A 28 -13.22 -41.95 52.49
CA VAL A 28 -13.77 -43.07 53.24
C VAL A 28 -12.73 -44.17 53.30
N ASP A 29 -12.88 -45.12 54.22
CA ASP A 29 -12.01 -46.30 54.25
C ASP A 29 -12.29 -47.25 53.07
N ALA A 30 -11.54 -48.36 52.99
CA ALA A 30 -11.67 -49.34 51.91
C ALA A 30 -13.03 -50.06 51.87
N THR A 31 -13.82 -50.00 52.95
CA THR A 31 -15.16 -50.57 53.05
C THR A 31 -16.28 -49.55 52.84
N GLY A 32 -15.93 -48.27 52.75
CA GLY A 32 -16.87 -47.15 52.59
C GLY A 32 -17.29 -46.49 53.91
N ALA A 33 -16.64 -46.80 55.04
CA ALA A 33 -16.94 -46.18 56.33
C ALA A 33 -16.38 -44.75 56.41
N ALA A 34 -17.15 -43.86 57.06
CA ALA A 34 -16.74 -42.50 57.35
C ALA A 34 -15.86 -42.42 58.61
N PHE A 35 -14.92 -41.48 58.63
CA PHE A 35 -14.08 -41.23 59.80
C PHE A 35 -14.78 -40.28 60.79
N GLU A 36 -14.54 -40.46 62.09
CA GLU A 36 -15.23 -39.71 63.17
C GLU A 36 -14.86 -38.22 63.19
N ASN A 37 -13.69 -37.85 62.67
CA ASN A 37 -13.23 -36.47 62.59
C ASN A 37 -12.40 -36.24 61.31
N LEU A 38 -13.00 -36.52 60.15
CA LEU A 38 -12.34 -36.26 58.87
C LEU A 38 -12.11 -34.75 58.66
N GLN A 39 -10.86 -34.36 58.46
CA GLN A 39 -10.49 -33.04 57.97
C GLN A 39 -9.78 -33.19 56.63
N LEU A 40 -10.31 -32.53 55.60
CA LEU A 40 -9.70 -32.50 54.28
C LEU A 40 -8.80 -31.27 54.16
N GLY A 41 -7.68 -31.42 53.45
CA GLY A 41 -6.85 -30.28 53.07
C GLY A 41 -7.56 -29.39 52.04
N GLY A 42 -6.98 -28.21 51.80
CA GLY A 42 -7.40 -27.34 50.70
C GLY A 42 -6.96 -27.88 49.34
N ASP A 43 -7.41 -27.19 48.29
CA ASP A 43 -7.05 -27.53 46.91
C ASP A 43 -5.55 -27.33 46.66
N ALA A 44 -4.98 -28.18 45.81
CA ALA A 44 -3.65 -28.01 45.26
C ALA A 44 -3.75 -27.47 43.83
N SER A 45 -2.92 -26.50 43.47
CA SER A 45 -2.88 -25.96 42.11
C SER A 45 -1.50 -26.02 41.48
N VAL A 46 -1.48 -26.05 40.15
CA VAL A 46 -0.28 -25.92 39.31
C VAL A 46 -0.56 -24.91 38.20
N LYS A 47 0.36 -23.96 38.01
CA LYS A 47 0.29 -23.01 36.90
C LYS A 47 0.75 -23.69 35.61
N VAL A 48 0.01 -23.43 34.54
CA VAL A 48 0.41 -23.75 33.17
C VAL A 48 0.97 -22.47 32.58
N THR A 49 2.28 -22.44 32.36
CA THR A 49 2.94 -21.34 31.67
C THR A 49 2.82 -21.55 30.18
N ASP A 50 2.64 -20.45 29.48
CA ASP A 50 2.59 -20.43 28.03
C ASP A 50 3.97 -20.63 27.39
N THR A 51 3.98 -21.14 26.17
CA THR A 51 5.13 -21.14 25.27
C THR A 51 5.30 -19.76 24.62
N VAL A 52 6.29 -19.63 23.74
CA VAL A 52 6.52 -18.39 23.00
C VAL A 52 6.79 -18.75 21.54
N ASP A 53 5.77 -18.57 20.73
CA ASP A 53 5.71 -18.92 19.33
C ASP A 53 5.56 -17.66 18.47
N GLU A 54 6.55 -17.47 17.60
CA GLU A 54 6.64 -16.28 16.78
C GLU A 54 5.72 -16.39 15.55
N VAL A 55 4.93 -15.34 15.34
CA VAL A 55 4.23 -15.06 14.09
C VAL A 55 4.93 -13.90 13.40
N VAL A 56 5.38 -14.12 12.17
CA VAL A 56 6.00 -13.09 11.34
C VAL A 56 4.98 -12.60 10.33
N ALA A 57 4.73 -11.28 10.30
CA ALA A 57 4.00 -10.62 9.24
C ALA A 57 4.97 -10.10 8.18
N LYS A 58 4.81 -10.56 6.94
CA LYS A 58 5.66 -10.19 5.81
C LYS A 58 4.87 -9.51 4.71
N LEU A 59 5.41 -8.40 4.19
CA LEU A 59 4.86 -7.67 3.05
C LEU A 59 5.49 -8.15 1.74
N THR A 60 4.66 -8.28 0.70
CA THR A 60 5.09 -8.34 -0.69
C THR A 60 4.34 -7.31 -1.53
N ALA A 61 4.91 -6.94 -2.68
CA ALA A 61 4.29 -6.01 -3.63
C ALA A 61 4.43 -6.54 -5.07
N SER A 62 3.62 -6.02 -5.99
CA SER A 62 3.83 -6.17 -7.44
C SER A 62 5.27 -5.77 -7.79
N GLN A 63 5.97 -6.59 -8.59
CA GLN A 63 7.37 -6.31 -8.95
C GLN A 63 7.52 -5.09 -9.88
N SER A 64 6.60 -4.97 -10.85
CA SER A 64 6.58 -3.86 -11.80
C SER A 64 5.14 -3.59 -12.24
N VAL A 65 4.83 -2.33 -12.48
CA VAL A 65 3.55 -1.85 -13.04
C VAL A 65 3.81 -0.71 -14.02
N THR A 66 2.86 -0.40 -14.88
CA THR A 66 2.91 0.83 -15.67
C THR A 66 2.53 2.03 -14.83
N GLU A 67 2.86 3.24 -15.29
CA GLU A 67 2.29 4.49 -14.78
C GLU A 67 0.76 4.43 -14.75
N GLY A 68 0.16 5.01 -13.71
CA GLY A 68 -1.27 4.93 -13.43
C GLY A 68 -1.79 3.51 -13.09
N GLY A 69 -0.94 2.49 -13.18
CA GLY A 69 -1.27 1.09 -12.92
C GLY A 69 -1.49 0.78 -11.44
N GLU A 70 -2.00 -0.41 -11.16
CA GLU A 70 -2.31 -0.85 -9.81
C GLU A 70 -1.15 -1.64 -9.17
N ILE A 71 -0.65 -1.15 -8.05
CA ILE A 71 0.29 -1.85 -7.17
C ILE A 71 -0.50 -2.67 -6.17
N THR A 72 -0.34 -3.99 -6.16
CA THR A 72 -0.94 -4.86 -5.14
C THR A 72 0.06 -5.10 -4.02
N TYR A 73 -0.34 -4.82 -2.79
CA TYR A 73 0.37 -5.15 -1.57
C TYR A 73 -0.29 -6.34 -0.89
N THR A 74 0.50 -7.32 -0.47
CA THR A 74 0.00 -8.51 0.25
C THR A 74 0.75 -8.68 1.56
N ILE A 75 0.00 -8.83 2.66
CA ILE A 75 0.54 -9.26 3.94
C ILE A 75 0.32 -10.77 4.07
N THR A 76 1.35 -11.49 4.50
CA THR A 76 1.29 -12.91 4.86
C THR A 76 1.77 -13.10 6.28
N LEU A 77 0.99 -13.81 7.09
CA LEU A 77 1.35 -14.26 8.43
C LEU A 77 1.89 -15.68 8.37
N THR A 78 3.03 -15.92 9.00
CA THR A 78 3.65 -17.25 9.07
C THR A 78 4.20 -17.53 10.46
N ASN A 79 4.08 -18.77 10.91
CA ASN A 79 4.79 -19.30 12.06
C ASN A 79 5.75 -20.40 11.56
N LYS A 80 6.96 -20.47 12.14
CA LYS A 80 8.03 -21.36 11.65
C LYS A 80 7.70 -22.86 11.78
N ASP A 81 6.89 -23.22 12.76
CA ASP A 81 6.53 -24.62 13.05
C ASP A 81 5.20 -25.02 12.40
N GLY A 82 4.56 -24.09 11.68
CA GLY A 82 3.29 -24.32 11.01
C GLY A 82 2.10 -24.39 11.97
N LEU A 83 2.21 -23.79 13.15
CA LEU A 83 1.10 -23.68 14.10
C LEU A 83 -0.06 -22.88 13.48
N PRO A 84 -1.32 -23.21 13.78
CA PRO A 84 -2.49 -22.52 13.21
C PRO A 84 -2.55 -21.04 13.61
N ILE A 85 -2.75 -20.17 12.62
CA ILE A 85 -3.00 -18.73 12.81
C ILE A 85 -4.45 -18.48 12.38
N ASN A 86 -5.41 -18.84 13.24
CA ASN A 86 -6.84 -18.88 12.89
C ASN A 86 -7.80 -18.47 14.02
N ASN A 87 -7.31 -17.79 15.06
CA ASN A 87 -8.08 -17.31 16.20
C ASN A 87 -7.77 -15.83 16.50
N HIS A 88 -7.96 -14.98 15.49
CA HIS A 88 -7.77 -13.54 15.62
C HIS A 88 -8.86 -12.79 14.86
N ALA A 89 -9.29 -11.66 15.40
CA ALA A 89 -10.07 -10.64 14.68
C ALA A 89 -9.27 -10.05 13.50
N GLU A 90 -9.91 -9.18 12.72
CA GLU A 90 -9.22 -8.46 11.64
C GLU A 90 -7.98 -7.72 12.15
N LEU A 91 -6.92 -7.79 11.36
CA LEU A 91 -5.66 -7.08 11.59
C LEU A 91 -5.47 -6.02 10.50
N TYR A 92 -5.09 -4.83 10.91
CA TYR A 92 -4.90 -3.67 10.05
C TYR A 92 -3.41 -3.32 10.02
N PHE A 93 -2.75 -3.63 8.91
CA PHE A 93 -1.35 -3.33 8.67
C PHE A 93 -1.23 -2.01 7.93
N LYS A 94 -0.77 -0.96 8.61
CA LYS A 94 -0.45 0.32 8.00
C LYS A 94 0.94 0.22 7.37
N LEU A 95 1.04 0.64 6.11
CA LEU A 95 2.28 0.72 5.37
C LEU A 95 2.88 2.14 5.46
N THR A 96 4.14 2.31 5.08
CA THR A 96 4.87 3.59 5.20
C THR A 96 4.30 4.72 4.33
N ASP A 97 3.64 4.39 3.23
CA ASP A 97 2.91 5.34 2.37
C ASP A 97 1.52 5.72 2.91
N GLY A 98 1.07 5.08 4.01
CA GLY A 98 -0.25 5.25 4.61
C GLY A 98 -1.31 4.25 4.12
N THR A 99 -1.01 3.41 3.12
CA THR A 99 -1.90 2.33 2.68
C THR A 99 -2.17 1.37 3.84
N THR A 100 -3.41 0.88 3.96
CA THR A 100 -3.78 -0.09 5.00
C THR A 100 -4.17 -1.42 4.36
N VAL A 101 -3.40 -2.47 4.66
CA VAL A 101 -3.71 -3.86 4.28
C VAL A 101 -4.49 -4.51 5.41
N ILE A 102 -5.68 -5.04 5.09
CA ILE A 102 -6.53 -5.74 6.06
C ILE A 102 -6.30 -7.24 5.88
N VAL A 103 -5.86 -7.91 6.93
CA VAL A 103 -5.89 -9.37 7.04
C VAL A 103 -7.21 -9.74 7.73
N PRO A 104 -8.15 -10.42 7.03
CA PRO A 104 -9.44 -10.77 7.60
C PRO A 104 -9.31 -11.65 8.84
N ALA A 105 -10.36 -11.70 9.65
CA ALA A 105 -10.40 -12.59 10.81
C ALA A 105 -10.09 -14.04 10.41
N ASN A 106 -9.25 -14.70 11.22
CA ASN A 106 -8.84 -16.09 11.06
C ASN A 106 -8.14 -16.41 9.72
N SER A 107 -7.66 -15.41 9.00
CA SER A 107 -6.95 -15.56 7.72
C SER A 107 -5.47 -15.27 7.90
N THR A 108 -4.62 -15.95 7.13
CA THR A 108 -3.17 -15.69 7.15
C THR A 108 -2.71 -14.71 6.09
N THR A 109 -3.61 -14.26 5.21
CA THR A 109 -3.28 -13.34 4.13
C THR A 109 -4.33 -12.23 3.98
N GLY A 110 -3.86 -11.08 3.51
CA GLY A 110 -4.69 -9.92 3.18
C GLY A 110 -4.02 -9.09 2.10
N SER A 111 -4.80 -8.36 1.30
CA SER A 111 -4.28 -7.54 0.22
C SER A 111 -4.94 -6.17 0.16
N ALA A 112 -4.21 -5.15 -0.28
CA ALA A 112 -4.72 -3.84 -0.65
C ALA A 112 -4.02 -3.36 -1.92
N THR A 113 -4.58 -2.33 -2.55
CA THR A 113 -4.04 -1.77 -3.78
C THR A 113 -3.79 -0.27 -3.66
N ALA A 114 -2.80 0.21 -4.41
CA ALA A 114 -2.49 1.63 -4.56
C ALA A 114 -2.19 1.94 -6.04
N THR A 115 -2.46 3.17 -6.46
CA THR A 115 -2.16 3.62 -7.83
C THR A 115 -0.70 4.05 -7.90
N ALA A 116 0.03 3.56 -8.91
CA ALA A 116 1.37 4.03 -9.20
C ALA A 116 1.35 5.52 -9.63
N PRO A 117 2.41 6.29 -9.32
CA PRO A 117 2.59 7.62 -9.89
C PRO A 117 2.50 7.60 -11.41
N ASP A 118 2.02 8.71 -11.97
CA ASP A 118 1.75 8.87 -13.40
C ASP A 118 2.20 10.26 -13.84
N ASN A 119 2.86 10.33 -15.00
CA ASN A 119 3.30 11.58 -15.61
C ASN A 119 3.33 11.54 -17.15
N VAL A 120 3.32 12.72 -17.77
CA VAL A 120 3.26 12.87 -19.24
C VAL A 120 4.58 12.57 -19.98
N TYR A 121 5.68 12.26 -19.27
CA TYR A 121 7.01 12.18 -19.86
C TYR A 121 7.50 10.76 -19.96
N VAL A 122 8.01 10.42 -21.13
CA VAL A 122 8.75 9.18 -21.32
C VAL A 122 10.03 9.18 -20.48
N GLY A 123 10.36 8.04 -19.85
CA GLY A 123 11.61 7.89 -19.14
C GLY A 123 11.62 6.89 -17.99
N ALA A 124 12.67 6.98 -17.19
CA ALA A 124 12.79 6.20 -15.97
C ALA A 124 11.97 6.88 -14.85
N ASN A 125 11.10 6.09 -14.23
CA ASN A 125 10.36 6.50 -13.04
C ASN A 125 11.03 5.95 -11.78
N GLU A 126 10.99 6.72 -10.70
CA GLU A 126 11.45 6.24 -9.40
C GLU A 126 10.56 5.08 -8.94
N PRO A 127 11.15 4.01 -8.36
CA PRO A 127 10.37 2.90 -7.85
C PRO A 127 9.52 3.35 -6.65
N VAL A 128 8.31 2.81 -6.53
CA VAL A 128 7.51 2.95 -5.32
C VAL A 128 8.09 2.01 -4.26
N VAL A 129 8.53 2.58 -3.15
CA VAL A 129 9.12 1.85 -2.02
C VAL A 129 8.14 1.88 -0.87
N ASN A 130 7.88 0.72 -0.25
CA ASN A 130 6.99 0.63 0.89
C ASN A 130 7.48 -0.42 1.90
N ALA A 131 7.04 -0.31 3.14
CA ALA A 131 7.31 -1.28 4.20
C ALA A 131 6.14 -1.30 5.18
N ILE A 132 6.10 -2.31 6.07
CA ILE A 132 5.15 -2.34 7.17
C ILE A 132 5.53 -1.24 8.18
N ASP A 133 4.62 -0.32 8.50
CA ASP A 133 4.81 0.74 9.50
C ASP A 133 4.26 0.32 10.88
N ALA A 134 3.03 -0.16 10.92
CA ALA A 134 2.41 -0.59 12.17
C ALA A 134 1.34 -1.66 11.93
N VAL A 135 1.00 -2.39 12.98
CA VAL A 135 -0.16 -3.28 13.02
C VAL A 135 -1.10 -2.80 14.12
N SER A 136 -2.40 -2.92 13.86
CA SER A 136 -3.46 -2.72 14.85
C SER A 136 -4.59 -3.73 14.63
N GLY A 137 -5.55 -3.76 15.54
CA GLY A 137 -6.64 -4.73 15.53
C GLY A 137 -6.93 -5.18 16.95
N ALA A 138 -8.19 -5.57 17.21
CA ALA A 138 -8.64 -5.92 18.56
C ALA A 138 -7.86 -7.11 19.15
N ASP A 139 -7.29 -7.97 18.31
CA ASP A 139 -6.62 -9.21 18.69
C ASP A 139 -5.12 -9.23 18.36
N ALA A 140 -4.52 -8.12 17.93
CA ALA A 140 -3.08 -8.08 17.63
C ALA A 140 -2.21 -8.40 18.86
N TRP A 141 -2.72 -8.11 20.06
CA TRP A 141 -2.06 -8.42 21.34
C TRP A 141 -2.23 -9.87 21.78
N LYS A 142 -3.12 -10.66 21.15
CA LYS A 142 -3.35 -12.06 21.55
C LYS A 142 -2.21 -12.97 21.13
N PHE A 143 -1.45 -12.62 20.10
CA PHE A 143 -0.28 -13.41 19.73
C PHE A 143 0.75 -13.40 20.85
N GLU A 144 1.39 -14.52 21.09
CA GLU A 144 2.51 -14.62 22.04
C GLU A 144 3.66 -13.71 21.61
N ASN A 145 4.01 -13.73 20.31
CA ASN A 145 4.99 -12.85 19.71
C ASN A 145 4.68 -12.54 18.23
N LEU A 146 4.13 -11.36 17.95
CA LEU A 146 3.92 -10.87 16.58
C LEU A 146 5.07 -9.95 16.14
N THR A 147 5.90 -10.47 15.23
CA THR A 147 7.01 -9.72 14.61
C THR A 147 6.60 -9.16 13.26
N LEU A 148 6.91 -7.88 13.04
CA LEU A 148 6.72 -7.22 11.75
C LEU A 148 8.03 -7.24 10.96
N ASP A 149 8.02 -7.86 9.78
CA ASP A 149 9.15 -7.75 8.84
C ASP A 149 9.15 -6.33 8.24
N LYS A 150 10.12 -5.52 8.69
CA LYS A 150 10.31 -4.12 8.27
C LYS A 150 11.11 -3.98 6.98
N THR A 151 11.41 -5.08 6.28
CA THR A 151 12.13 -5.05 5.01
C THR A 151 11.30 -4.28 3.97
N GLU A 152 11.95 -3.34 3.28
CA GLU A 152 11.32 -2.59 2.19
C GLU A 152 11.02 -3.49 1.00
N VAL A 153 9.84 -3.32 0.41
CA VAL A 153 9.47 -3.84 -0.91
C VAL A 153 9.50 -2.71 -1.93
N LYS A 154 9.84 -3.05 -3.18
CA LYS A 154 9.98 -2.09 -4.27
C LYS A 154 9.16 -2.53 -5.47
N THR A 155 8.39 -1.60 -6.01
CA THR A 155 7.67 -1.77 -7.26
C THR A 155 8.27 -0.83 -8.30
N GLN A 156 8.78 -1.39 -9.39
CA GLN A 156 9.25 -0.59 -10.51
C GLN A 156 8.05 0.00 -11.26
N VAL A 157 8.12 1.28 -11.60
CA VAL A 157 7.12 1.95 -12.42
C VAL A 157 7.70 2.13 -13.82
N THR A 158 7.00 1.65 -14.83
CA THR A 158 7.41 1.76 -16.22
C THR A 158 6.47 2.69 -16.96
N ASP A 159 7.03 3.48 -17.87
CA ASP A 159 6.28 4.30 -18.81
C ASP A 159 5.22 3.47 -19.57
N GLU A 160 4.10 4.11 -19.90
CA GLU A 160 3.03 3.47 -20.64
C GLU A 160 3.49 3.22 -22.09
N PRO A 161 3.15 2.07 -22.68
CA PRO A 161 3.57 1.79 -24.05
C PRO A 161 3.04 2.84 -25.05
N GLY A 162 3.97 3.38 -25.85
CA GLY A 162 3.71 4.35 -26.92
C GLY A 162 3.44 3.75 -28.31
N THR A 163 3.01 4.60 -29.25
CA THR A 163 2.34 4.22 -30.52
C THR A 163 3.26 3.52 -31.53
N PRO A 164 2.83 2.47 -32.27
CA PRO A 164 1.46 1.92 -32.37
C PRO A 164 1.04 1.08 -31.15
N GLY A 165 -0.05 1.52 -30.49
CA GLY A 165 -0.49 1.12 -29.14
C GLY A 165 -0.31 2.31 -28.18
N ASN A 166 -1.38 2.94 -27.71
CA ASN A 166 -1.28 4.16 -26.88
C ASN A 166 -2.39 4.18 -25.83
N GLU A 167 -2.02 3.93 -24.57
CA GLU A 167 -2.77 4.41 -23.40
C GLU A 167 -2.05 5.60 -22.73
N GLY A 168 -0.82 5.93 -23.17
CA GLY A 168 -0.05 7.03 -22.61
C GLY A 168 -0.70 8.41 -22.75
N ASP A 169 -0.20 9.31 -21.93
CA ASP A 169 -0.81 10.60 -21.62
C ASP A 169 -0.80 11.59 -22.81
N ILE A 170 -1.97 12.04 -23.27
CA ILE A 170 -2.06 12.93 -24.45
C ILE A 170 -1.74 14.40 -24.10
N VAL A 171 -0.65 14.92 -24.67
CA VAL A 171 -0.31 16.35 -24.68
C VAL A 171 -0.52 16.93 -26.09
N LYS A 172 -1.45 17.89 -26.23
CA LYS A 172 -1.83 18.51 -27.51
C LYS A 172 -1.54 20.01 -27.48
N VAL A 173 -0.69 20.45 -28.40
CA VAL A 173 -0.43 21.86 -28.70
C VAL A 173 -1.29 22.28 -29.89
N THR A 174 -1.95 23.44 -29.80
CA THR A 174 -2.75 24.04 -30.88
C THR A 174 -2.31 25.47 -31.12
N ILE A 175 -2.53 25.98 -32.33
CA ILE A 175 -2.31 27.38 -32.69
C ILE A 175 -3.56 27.90 -33.39
N THR A 176 -3.98 29.11 -33.06
CA THR A 176 -5.13 29.79 -33.67
C THR A 176 -4.73 31.22 -34.03
N ALA A 177 -5.10 31.67 -35.22
CA ALA A 177 -4.96 33.08 -35.58
C ALA A 177 -6.02 33.89 -34.83
N ASP A 178 -5.64 34.99 -34.20
CA ASP A 178 -6.57 35.82 -33.43
C ASP A 178 -7.41 36.73 -34.35
N GLN A 179 -6.98 36.89 -35.60
CA GLN A 179 -7.65 37.65 -36.65
C GLN A 179 -7.89 36.78 -37.89
N VAL A 180 -8.99 37.03 -38.63
CA VAL A 180 -9.28 36.40 -39.93
C VAL A 180 -8.44 37.01 -41.05
N SER A 181 -8.22 38.32 -40.98
CA SER A 181 -7.36 39.08 -41.89
C SER A 181 -6.78 40.29 -41.15
N VAL A 182 -5.63 40.76 -41.60
CA VAL A 182 -5.01 42.01 -41.18
C VAL A 182 -4.73 42.88 -42.41
N ASN A 183 -4.64 44.19 -42.23
CA ASN A 183 -4.15 45.08 -43.28
C ASN A 183 -2.61 45.01 -43.35
N GLU A 184 -2.03 45.48 -44.45
CA GLU A 184 -0.58 45.72 -44.55
C GLU A 184 -0.08 46.59 -43.38
N ALA A 185 1.19 46.41 -43.01
CA ALA A 185 1.83 47.05 -41.85
C ALA A 185 1.17 46.77 -40.49
N THR A 186 0.21 45.83 -40.41
CA THR A 186 -0.37 45.35 -39.14
C THR A 186 0.18 43.98 -38.79
N GLU A 187 0.68 43.80 -37.57
CA GLU A 187 1.16 42.50 -37.09
C GLU A 187 -0.02 41.54 -36.86
N PRO A 188 -0.08 40.38 -37.53
CA PRO A 188 -1.02 39.34 -37.17
C PRO A 188 -0.59 38.66 -35.86
N THR A 189 -1.55 38.36 -34.99
CA THR A 189 -1.29 37.67 -33.73
C THR A 189 -1.87 36.26 -33.73
N PHE A 190 -1.17 35.37 -33.05
CA PHE A 190 -1.54 33.98 -32.92
C PHE A 190 -1.52 33.59 -31.46
N THR A 191 -2.51 32.81 -31.04
CA THR A 191 -2.55 32.20 -29.71
C THR A 191 -2.19 30.72 -29.82
N ILE A 192 -1.15 30.33 -29.09
CA ILE A 192 -0.73 28.94 -28.91
C ILE A 192 -1.33 28.45 -27.60
N THR A 193 -2.03 27.31 -27.65
CA THR A 193 -2.74 26.74 -26.50
C THR A 193 -2.38 25.27 -26.30
N LEU A 194 -2.06 24.91 -25.06
CA LEU A 194 -1.88 23.54 -24.59
C LEU A 194 -3.17 23.00 -23.95
N ASN A 195 -3.50 21.73 -24.19
CA ASN A 195 -4.73 21.11 -23.66
C ASN A 195 -4.71 20.83 -22.15
N LYS A 196 -3.53 20.72 -21.54
CA LYS A 196 -3.34 20.51 -20.10
C LYS A 196 -2.13 21.31 -19.63
N ALA A 197 -2.11 21.72 -18.36
CA ALA A 197 -0.93 22.32 -17.75
C ALA A 197 0.16 21.25 -17.52
N LEU A 198 1.42 21.61 -17.70
CA LEU A 198 2.57 20.74 -17.41
C LEU A 198 3.33 21.23 -16.17
N ASP A 199 3.98 20.32 -15.46
CA ASP A 199 4.78 20.58 -14.25
C ASP A 199 6.17 21.15 -14.56
N LYS A 200 6.66 20.99 -15.79
CA LYS A 200 7.95 21.52 -16.27
C LYS A 200 7.74 22.58 -17.36
N PRO A 201 8.65 23.57 -17.46
CA PRO A 201 8.63 24.50 -18.59
C PRO A 201 8.90 23.76 -19.90
N PHE A 202 8.31 24.24 -20.99
CA PHE A 202 8.51 23.68 -22.33
C PHE A 202 8.64 24.78 -23.37
N THR A 203 9.17 24.43 -24.55
CA THR A 203 9.38 25.39 -25.64
C THR A 203 8.63 24.94 -26.89
N VAL A 204 7.89 25.87 -27.49
CA VAL A 204 7.30 25.69 -28.82
C VAL A 204 8.14 26.45 -29.82
N THR A 205 8.61 25.77 -30.86
CA THR A 205 9.29 26.38 -32.00
C THR A 205 8.30 26.52 -33.15
N LEU A 206 8.06 27.75 -33.59
CA LEU A 206 7.19 28.04 -34.72
C LEU A 206 7.93 27.80 -36.04
N SER A 207 7.20 27.66 -37.15
CA SER A 207 7.78 27.50 -38.49
C SER A 207 8.65 28.68 -38.92
N THR A 208 8.46 29.85 -38.31
CA THR A 208 9.30 31.04 -38.50
C THR A 208 10.68 30.93 -37.81
N GLY A 209 10.89 29.90 -36.97
CA GLY A 209 12.06 29.77 -36.11
C GLY A 209 11.94 30.52 -34.77
N ALA A 210 10.87 31.30 -34.56
CA ALA A 210 10.61 31.92 -33.26
C ALA A 210 10.33 30.86 -32.20
N THR A 211 10.81 31.09 -30.97
CA THR A 211 10.61 30.18 -29.83
C THR A 211 9.74 30.84 -28.77
N LEU A 212 8.77 30.09 -28.27
CA LEU A 212 7.89 30.48 -27.17
C LEU A 212 8.16 29.54 -26.00
N VAL A 213 8.76 30.08 -24.93
CA VAL A 213 8.99 29.33 -23.69
C VAL A 213 7.77 29.50 -22.79
N PHE A 214 7.12 28.40 -22.46
CA PHE A 214 6.05 28.32 -21.46
C PHE A 214 6.67 27.97 -20.12
N ALA A 215 6.34 28.75 -19.09
CA ALA A 215 6.67 28.37 -17.71
C ALA A 215 5.84 27.15 -17.29
N ALA A 216 6.27 26.45 -16.24
CA ALA A 216 5.46 25.39 -15.63
C ALA A 216 4.08 25.94 -15.26
N GLY A 217 3.02 25.20 -15.57
CA GLY A 217 1.63 25.60 -15.37
C GLY A 217 1.03 26.48 -16.46
N GLU A 218 1.83 27.12 -17.33
CA GLU A 218 1.29 27.95 -18.42
C GLU A 218 0.67 27.09 -19.53
N THR A 219 -0.53 27.47 -19.98
CA THR A 219 -1.25 26.77 -21.05
C THR A 219 -1.44 27.61 -22.30
N THR A 220 -1.16 28.92 -22.24
CA THR A 220 -1.37 29.83 -23.37
C THR A 220 -0.22 30.82 -23.54
N LYS A 221 0.21 31.08 -24.79
CA LYS A 221 1.05 32.23 -25.14
C LYS A 221 0.61 32.86 -26.45
N SER A 222 0.72 34.18 -26.52
CA SER A 222 0.52 34.95 -27.75
C SER A 222 1.84 35.17 -28.47
N TYR A 223 1.78 35.20 -29.80
CA TYR A 223 2.89 35.53 -30.68
C TYR A 223 2.40 36.52 -31.74
N ALA A 224 3.06 37.67 -31.85
CA ALA A 224 2.88 38.60 -32.96
C ALA A 224 3.93 38.29 -34.02
N ALA A 225 3.49 37.93 -35.23
CA ALA A 225 4.42 37.80 -36.35
C ALA A 225 4.74 39.18 -36.92
N PRO A 226 5.94 39.39 -37.48
CA PRO A 226 6.28 40.65 -38.14
C PRO A 226 5.24 41.01 -39.21
N ALA A 227 4.80 42.25 -39.25
CA ALA A 227 3.95 42.74 -40.32
C ALA A 227 4.67 42.62 -41.66
N GLN A 228 3.93 42.33 -42.73
CA GLN A 228 4.48 42.49 -44.07
C GLN A 228 4.69 43.99 -44.32
N GLY A 229 5.86 44.31 -44.87
CA GLY A 229 6.22 45.69 -45.20
C GLY A 229 5.23 46.27 -46.21
N GLU A 230 5.04 47.59 -46.16
CA GLU A 230 4.27 48.28 -47.20
C GLU A 230 5.13 48.38 -48.47
N ASP A 231 4.61 47.91 -49.60
CA ASP A 231 5.15 48.25 -50.91
C ASP A 231 4.03 48.58 -51.91
N VAL A 232 4.40 48.99 -53.13
CA VAL A 232 3.45 49.43 -54.17
C VAL A 232 2.95 48.30 -55.07
N PHE A 233 3.35 47.06 -54.82
CA PHE A 233 2.94 45.88 -55.57
C PHE A 233 1.72 45.22 -54.92
N LYS A 234 1.00 44.42 -55.72
CA LYS A 234 0.00 43.51 -55.18
C LYS A 234 0.71 42.21 -54.83
N ASP A 235 0.73 41.89 -53.54
CA ASP A 235 1.17 40.57 -53.09
C ASP A 235 0.08 39.51 -53.38
N GLU A 236 0.51 38.31 -53.81
CA GLU A 236 -0.35 37.17 -54.17
C GLU A 236 -0.96 36.44 -52.97
#